data_AF-A0A1Q5HA09-F1
#
_entry.id   AF-A0A1Q5HA09-F1
#
_cell.length_a   1.000
_cell.length_b   1.000
_cell.length_c   1.000
_cell.angle_alpha   90.00
_cell.angle_beta   90.00
_cell.angle_gamma   90.00
#
_symmetry.space_group_name_H-M   'P 1'
#
loop_
_entity.id
_entity.type
_entity.pdbx_description
1 polymer ?
#
loop_
_entity_poly.entity_id
_entity_poly.type
_entity_poly.pdbx_seq_one_letter_code
_entity_poly.pdbx_strand_id
1 'polypeptide(L)'
;MSGDTRSPRDGTGLPRPVALLLLLVTELFAAILLAEGGSLSAAVALAATAAAGSALVAAAVISARCATPVPRTRVRTAIRDREQRTAFLPQRDPDARGRRRPRAPGHALPTTA
;
A
#
# COMPACT_ATOMS: atom_id res chain seq x y z
N MET A 1 -22.12 -17.62 -16.26
CA MET A 1 -22.03 -17.60 -14.79
C MET A 1 -20.60 -17.22 -14.40
N SER A 2 -20.30 -16.28 -13.53
CA SER A 2 -21.00 -15.17 -12.91
C SER A 2 -19.89 -14.38 -12.19
N GLY A 3 -19.97 -13.05 -12.17
CA GLY A 3 -19.18 -12.26 -11.22
C GLY A 3 -18.26 -11.21 -11.84
N ASP A 4 -18.86 -10.22 -12.50
CA ASP A 4 -18.26 -8.88 -12.55
C ASP A 4 -18.91 -8.04 -11.44
N THR A 5 -18.20 -7.91 -10.31
CA THR A 5 -18.65 -7.13 -9.16
C THR A 5 -17.54 -6.20 -8.70
N ARG A 6 -17.27 -5.16 -9.48
CA ARG A 6 -16.64 -3.94 -8.94
C ARG A 6 -17.37 -2.71 -9.47
N SER A 7 -18.54 -2.46 -8.88
CA SER A 7 -18.99 -1.07 -8.69
C SER A 7 -18.01 -0.43 -7.69
N PRO A 8 -17.16 0.53 -8.12
CA PRO A 8 -16.50 1.38 -7.16
C PRO A 8 -17.61 2.25 -6.58
N ARG A 9 -17.71 2.25 -5.25
CA ARG A 9 -18.61 3.13 -4.52
C ARG A 9 -18.34 4.56 -4.97
N ASP A 10 -19.25 5.12 -5.76
CA ASP A 10 -19.39 6.55 -6.01
C ASP A 10 -19.84 7.18 -4.70
N GLY A 11 -18.91 7.28 -3.76
CA GLY A 11 -19.07 8.16 -2.63
C GLY A 11 -19.11 9.56 -3.20
N THR A 12 -20.28 10.18 -3.18
CA THR A 12 -20.51 11.62 -3.39
C THR A 12 -19.88 12.44 -2.27
N GLY A 13 -18.66 12.10 -1.87
CA GLY A 13 -17.78 12.99 -1.16
C GLY A 13 -17.21 13.96 -2.16
N LEU A 14 -17.07 15.23 -1.76
CA LEU A 14 -16.33 16.22 -2.54
C LEU A 14 -15.05 15.56 -3.08
N PRO A 15 -14.77 15.64 -4.40
CA PRO A 15 -13.57 15.05 -4.94
C PRO A 15 -12.39 15.63 -4.15
N ARG A 16 -11.53 14.77 -3.60
CA ARG A 16 -10.34 15.16 -2.79
C ARG A 16 -9.60 16.42 -3.29
N PRO A 17 -9.40 16.64 -4.61
CA PRO A 17 -8.81 17.89 -5.09
C PRO A 17 -9.64 19.15 -4.79
N VAL A 18 -10.97 19.09 -4.83
CA VAL A 18 -11.85 20.22 -4.49
C VAL A 18 -11.81 20.49 -2.98
N ALA A 19 -11.71 19.46 -2.14
CA ALA A 19 -11.52 19.65 -0.70
C ALA A 19 -10.18 20.35 -0.39
N LEU A 20 -9.09 20.00 -1.11
CA LEU A 20 -7.79 20.66 -0.99
C LEU A 20 -7.81 22.11 -1.48
N LEU A 21 -8.47 22.36 -2.61
CA LEU A 21 -8.63 23.71 -3.16
C LEU A 21 -9.41 24.61 -2.18
N LEU A 22 -10.51 24.10 -1.61
CA LEU A 22 -11.29 24.82 -0.61
C LEU A 22 -10.46 25.13 0.64
N LEU A 23 -9.66 24.17 1.12
CA LEU A 23 -8.79 24.38 2.28
C LEU A 23 -7.75 25.49 2.01
N LEU A 24 -7.09 25.45 0.85
CA LEU A 24 -6.12 26.49 0.42
C LEU A 24 -6.75 27.88 0.30
N VAL A 25 -7.92 27.98 -0.31
CA VAL A 25 -8.66 29.24 -0.46
C VAL A 25 -9.08 29.78 0.92
N THR A 26 -9.53 28.91 1.81
CA THR A 26 -9.96 29.29 3.17
C THR A 26 -8.77 29.75 4.02
N GLU A 27 -7.62 29.07 3.91
CA GLU A 27 -6.38 29.43 4.59
C GLU A 27 -5.84 30.78 4.09
N LEU A 28 -5.86 31.00 2.77
CA LEU A 28 -5.46 32.28 2.18
C LEU A 28 -6.37 33.43 2.62
N PHE A 29 -7.69 33.21 2.63
CA PHE A 29 -8.66 34.19 3.09
C PHE A 29 -8.48 34.53 4.58
N ALA A 30 -8.29 33.52 5.43
CA ALA A 30 -8.01 33.71 6.85
C ALA A 30 -6.71 34.50 7.08
N ALA A 31 -5.65 34.20 6.31
CA ALA A 31 -4.39 34.94 6.39
C ALA A 31 -4.55 36.44 6.05
N ILE A 32 -5.36 36.76 5.03
CA ILE A 32 -5.67 38.15 4.64
C ILE A 32 -6.45 38.86 5.76
N LEU A 33 -7.46 38.20 6.34
CA LEU A 33 -8.26 38.77 7.44
C LEU A 33 -7.45 38.96 8.72
N LEU A 34 -6.53 38.05 9.06
CA LEU A 34 -5.64 38.20 10.21
C LEU A 34 -4.61 39.32 10.01
N ALA A 35 -4.17 39.56 8.77
CA ALA A 35 -3.19 40.60 8.46
C ALA A 35 -3.73 42.02 8.69
N GLU A 36 -5.05 42.24 8.61
CA GLU A 36 -5.67 43.52 9.00
C GLU A 36 -5.68 43.74 10.53
N GLY A 37 -5.48 42.69 11.34
CA GLY A 37 -5.68 42.71 12.80
C GLY A 37 -4.42 42.69 13.68
N GLY A 38 -3.23 42.35 13.17
CA GLY A 38 -1.99 42.43 13.96
C GLY A 38 -0.79 41.63 13.46
N SER A 39 0.41 42.12 13.82
CA SER A 39 1.73 41.50 13.70
C SER A 39 2.02 40.85 12.34
N LEU A 40 2.65 41.62 11.44
CA LEU A 40 3.21 41.14 10.16
C LEU A 40 4.07 39.88 10.32
N SER A 41 4.74 39.70 11.46
CA SER A 41 5.53 38.50 11.76
C SER A 41 4.69 37.25 11.92
N ALA A 42 3.49 37.35 12.52
CA ALA A 42 2.57 36.21 12.62
C ALA A 42 1.97 35.88 11.25
N ALA A 43 1.64 36.91 10.45
CA ALA A 43 1.17 36.72 9.09
C ALA A 43 2.21 36.04 8.20
N VAL A 44 3.48 36.43 8.28
CA VAL A 44 4.59 35.80 7.52
C VAL A 44 4.83 34.36 7.97
N ALA A 45 4.83 34.09 9.28
CA ALA A 45 5.01 32.73 9.80
C ALA A 45 3.88 31.78 9.36
N LEU A 46 2.63 32.29 9.38
CA LEU A 46 1.47 31.56 8.89
C LEU A 46 1.56 31.32 7.38
N ALA A 47 1.87 32.36 6.60
CA ALA A 47 2.04 32.25 5.15
C ALA A 47 3.16 31.28 4.75
N ALA A 48 4.27 31.27 5.48
CA ALA A 48 5.37 30.32 5.26
C ALA A 48 4.94 28.88 5.57
N THR A 49 4.17 28.67 6.64
CA THR A 49 3.64 27.36 7.01
C THR A 49 2.61 26.85 5.99
N ALA A 50 1.72 27.73 5.53
CA ALA A 50 0.76 27.45 4.46
C ALA A 50 1.47 27.08 3.15
N ALA A 51 2.48 27.86 2.75
CA ALA A 51 3.29 27.60 1.57
C ALA A 51 4.00 26.23 1.67
N ALA A 52 4.66 25.94 2.79
CA ALA A 52 5.31 24.66 3.03
C ALA A 52 4.30 23.50 3.03
N GLY A 53 3.14 23.66 3.68
CA GLY A 53 2.05 22.68 3.70
C GLY A 53 1.53 22.39 2.29
N SER A 54 1.28 23.42 1.50
CA SER A 54 0.82 23.28 0.12
C SER A 54 1.85 22.57 -0.77
N ALA A 55 3.14 22.87 -0.60
CA ALA A 55 4.23 22.23 -1.34
C ALA A 55 4.34 20.74 -0.98
N LEU A 56 4.21 20.39 0.31
CA LEU A 56 4.21 19.00 0.77
C LEU A 56 3.01 18.22 0.22
N VAL A 57 1.82 18.82 0.23
CA VAL A 57 0.61 18.20 -0.34
C VAL A 57 0.78 18.00 -1.85
N ALA A 58 1.28 19.00 -2.57
CA ALA A 58 1.55 18.89 -4.00
C ALA A 58 2.55 17.76 -4.30
N ALA A 59 3.65 17.69 -3.54
CA ALA A 59 4.65 16.63 -3.66
C ALA A 59 4.06 15.24 -3.37
N ALA A 60 3.21 15.11 -2.33
CA ALA A 60 2.53 13.88 -1.99
C ALA A 60 1.55 13.44 -3.09
N VAL A 61 0.80 14.38 -3.67
CA VAL A 61 -0.12 14.11 -4.79
C VAL A 61 0.66 13.68 -6.03
N ILE A 62 1.74 14.39 -6.39
CA ILE A 62 2.59 14.01 -7.54
C ILE A 62 3.16 12.62 -7.31
N SER A 63 3.72 12.34 -6.14
CA SER A 63 4.22 11.02 -5.77
C SER A 63 3.15 9.93 -5.90
N ALA A 64 1.94 10.19 -5.39
CA ALA A 64 0.82 9.25 -5.49
C ALA A 64 0.33 9.04 -6.93
N ARG A 65 0.44 10.05 -7.82
CA ARG A 65 0.08 9.94 -9.24
C ARG A 65 1.16 9.24 -10.06
N CYS A 66 2.42 9.46 -9.71
CA CYS A 66 3.57 8.79 -10.33
C CYS A 66 3.72 7.33 -9.86
N ALA A 67 3.10 6.96 -8.73
CA ALA A 67 3.06 5.58 -8.27
C ALA A 67 2.28 4.71 -9.27
N THR A 68 3.01 3.87 -10.01
CA THR A 68 2.42 2.96 -11.00
C THR A 68 1.43 1.99 -10.34
N PRO A 69 0.19 1.87 -10.84
CA PRO A 69 -0.76 0.90 -10.32
C PRO A 69 -0.21 -0.52 -10.49
N VAL A 70 0.08 -1.21 -9.37
CA VAL A 70 0.53 -2.61 -9.42
C VAL A 70 -0.69 -3.51 -9.65
N PRO A 71 -0.70 -4.33 -10.72
CA PRO A 71 -1.79 -5.26 -10.96
C PRO A 71 -1.99 -6.20 -9.76
N ARG A 72 -3.24 -6.42 -9.36
CA ARG A 72 -3.58 -7.32 -8.23
C ARG A 72 -3.00 -8.73 -8.38
N THR A 73 -2.82 -9.18 -9.62
CA THR A 73 -2.15 -10.45 -9.94
C THR A 73 -0.68 -10.44 -9.54
N ARG A 74 0.07 -9.35 -9.76
CA ARG A 74 1.47 -9.22 -9.32
C ARG A 74 1.61 -9.26 -7.81
N VAL A 75 0.67 -8.65 -7.08
CA VAL A 75 0.64 -8.74 -5.60
C VAL A 75 0.42 -10.17 -5.16
N ARG A 76 -0.56 -10.87 -5.76
CA ARG A 76 -0.85 -12.27 -5.46
C ARG A 76 0.32 -13.19 -5.82
N THR A 77 0.99 -12.98 -6.94
CA THR A 77 2.18 -13.75 -7.31
C THR A 77 3.34 -13.45 -6.39
N ALA A 78 3.57 -12.19 -6.01
CA ALA A 78 4.64 -11.83 -5.07
C ALA A 78 4.39 -12.41 -3.67
N ILE A 79 3.15 -12.43 -3.20
CA ILE A 79 2.76 -13.11 -1.95
C ILE A 79 3.00 -14.61 -2.07
N ARG A 80 2.54 -15.23 -3.16
CA ARG A 80 2.71 -16.68 -3.37
C ARG A 80 4.18 -17.09 -3.53
N ASP A 81 4.98 -16.25 -4.15
CA ASP A 81 6.43 -16.41 -4.34
C ASP A 81 7.18 -16.23 -3.00
N ARG A 82 6.76 -15.25 -2.18
CA ARG A 82 7.25 -15.10 -0.80
C ARG A 82 6.87 -16.29 0.07
N GLU A 83 5.62 -16.76 -0.02
CA GLU A 83 5.15 -17.95 0.67
C GLU A 83 5.97 -19.17 0.25
N GLN A 84 6.23 -19.41 -1.02
CA GLN A 84 7.09 -20.52 -1.46
C GLN A 84 8.53 -20.41 -0.92
N ARG A 85 9.09 -19.19 -0.88
CA ARG A 85 10.44 -18.95 -0.34
C ARG A 85 10.53 -19.14 1.18
N THR A 86 9.43 -19.01 1.91
CA THR A 86 9.40 -19.14 3.39
C THR A 86 8.57 -20.31 3.90
N ALA A 87 7.90 -21.05 3.03
CA ALA A 87 7.06 -22.21 3.37
C ALA A 87 7.90 -23.36 3.90
N PHE A 88 9.16 -23.42 3.48
CA PHE A 88 10.14 -24.32 4.04
C PHE A 88 10.88 -23.59 5.17
N LEU A 89 10.60 -23.96 6.42
CA LEU A 89 11.66 -23.98 7.42
C LEU A 89 12.82 -24.77 6.79
N PRO A 90 14.12 -24.41 6.92
CA PRO A 90 15.21 -25.20 6.36
C PRO A 90 14.95 -26.67 6.69
N GLN A 91 14.51 -27.44 5.68
CA GLN A 91 14.10 -28.82 5.90
C GLN A 91 15.40 -29.50 6.33
N ARG A 92 15.46 -29.93 7.60
CA ARG A 92 16.53 -30.82 8.03
C ARG A 92 16.46 -32.00 7.09
N ASP A 93 17.50 -32.15 6.30
CA ASP A 93 17.63 -33.18 5.29
C ASP A 93 17.08 -34.50 5.88
N PRO A 94 15.95 -35.02 5.34
CA PRO A 94 15.35 -36.25 5.85
C PRO A 94 16.30 -37.44 5.70
N ASP A 95 17.30 -37.31 4.81
CA ASP A 95 18.36 -38.28 4.58
C ASP A 95 19.65 -37.95 5.35
N ALA A 96 19.64 -36.94 6.24
CA ALA A 96 20.77 -36.61 7.09
C ALA A 96 21.23 -37.83 7.87
N ARG A 97 22.53 -38.10 7.79
CA ARG A 97 23.21 -39.26 8.40
C ARG A 97 22.89 -39.28 9.91
N GLY A 98 22.07 -40.25 10.33
CA GLY A 98 21.67 -40.41 11.75
C GLY A 98 20.16 -40.50 12.00
N ARG A 99 19.29 -40.27 11.00
CA ARG A 99 17.86 -40.58 11.12
C ARG A 99 17.53 -41.90 10.43
N ARG A 100 16.80 -42.79 11.11
CA ARG A 100 16.25 -44.00 10.47
C ARG A 100 15.25 -43.53 9.41
N ARG A 101 15.55 -43.82 8.13
CA ARG A 101 14.55 -43.68 7.06
C ARG A 101 13.32 -44.49 7.46
N PRO A 102 12.11 -43.91 7.49
CA PRO A 102 10.89 -44.71 7.45
C PRO A 102 11.02 -45.59 6.21
N ARG A 103 11.24 -46.89 6.41
CA ARG A 103 11.28 -47.82 5.28
C ARG A 103 9.89 -47.78 4.67
N ALA A 104 9.80 -47.38 3.40
CA ALA A 104 8.60 -47.64 2.63
C ALA A 104 8.20 -49.11 2.86
N PRO A 105 6.89 -49.44 2.94
CA PRO A 105 6.43 -50.82 3.05
C PRO A 105 7.22 -51.68 2.07
N GLY A 106 8.04 -52.58 2.62
CA GLY A 106 8.92 -53.43 1.84
C GLY A 106 8.08 -54.28 0.89
N HIS A 107 8.49 -54.29 -0.37
CA HIS A 107 7.91 -55.13 -1.41
C HIS A 107 7.56 -56.54 -0.91
N ALA A 108 6.33 -56.97 -1.20
CA ALA A 108 5.85 -58.34 -1.15
C ALA A 108 4.62 -58.36 -2.11
N LEU A 109 4.41 -59.22 -3.11
CA LEU A 109 4.74 -60.63 -3.36
C LEU A 109 4.58 -60.94 -4.87
N PRO A 110 5.07 -62.10 -5.39
CA PRO A 110 4.89 -62.51 -6.77
C PRO A 110 3.40 -62.74 -7.10
N THR A 111 2.94 -62.15 -8.20
CA THR A 111 1.63 -62.49 -8.78
C THR A 111 1.82 -63.66 -9.77
N THR A 112 0.94 -64.64 -9.61
CA THR A 112 0.77 -65.98 -10.22
C THR A 112 1.40 -66.26 -11.59
N ALA A 113 1.83 -67.53 -11.72
CA ALA A 113 2.41 -68.22 -12.88
C ALA A 113 1.55 -68.25 -14.15
#